data_AF-A0A3B3CZ40-F1
#
_entry.id   AF-A0A3B3CZ40-F1
#
_cell.length_a   1.000
_cell.length_b   1.000
_cell.length_c   1.000
_cell.angle_alpha   90.00
_cell.angle_beta   90.00
_cell.angle_gamma   90.00
#
_symmetry.space_group_name_H-M   'P 1'
#
loop_
_entity.id
_entity.type
_entity.pdbx_description
1 polymer ?
#
loop_
_entity_poly.entity_id
_entity_poly.type
_entity_poly.pdbx_seq_one_letter_code
_entity_poly.pdbx_strand_id
1 'polypeptide(L)'
;MCGGEIEIIPCSRVGHIFRGQNPYSFPKDRQKTVERNLARVAEVWLDEYKDLFYGHGYHHLLDKSVIDIGNLTEQIELRQKLKCKNFKWYLENVYPELDAPLVKAEGLVFNQGLRKCLTMFKDTLSFDMCDLNKQHFSYTWMRHFRQGDLCIAPQPNINSFALVSCDNTKPELRWFHRSADHFIAEFVSHQSCLEAESRDDSLRLSPCDSNNSFQKWQFTHYNVQV
;
A
#
# COMPACT_ATOMS: atom_id res chain seq x y z
N MET A 1 -5.37 11.16 20.96
CA MET A 1 -5.54 12.11 19.84
C MET A 1 -6.30 13.38 20.19
N CYS A 2 -7.39 13.34 20.96
CA CYS A 2 -8.21 14.52 21.28
C CYS A 2 -8.08 15.03 22.73
N GLY A 3 -6.95 14.72 23.41
CA GLY A 3 -6.65 15.24 24.76
C GLY A 3 -7.02 14.35 25.94
N GLY A 4 -7.64 13.18 25.72
CA GLY A 4 -7.85 12.17 26.76
C GLY A 4 -6.73 11.12 26.81
N GLU A 5 -6.79 10.29 27.86
CA GLU A 5 -5.84 9.22 28.16
C GLU A 5 -6.56 7.87 28.30
N ILE A 6 -5.84 6.76 28.08
CA ILE A 6 -6.35 5.40 28.22
C ILE A 6 -5.45 4.66 29.20
N GLU A 7 -6.02 4.18 30.31
CA GLU A 7 -5.27 3.51 31.37
C GLU A 7 -5.83 2.11 31.64
N ILE A 8 -4.93 1.17 31.92
CA ILE A 8 -5.28 -0.15 32.47
C ILE A 8 -4.89 -0.13 33.94
N ILE A 9 -5.87 -0.22 34.85
CA ILE A 9 -5.67 -0.12 36.30
C ILE A 9 -5.51 -1.53 36.91
N PRO A 10 -4.30 -1.96 37.32
CA PRO A 10 -4.07 -3.36 37.75
C PRO A 10 -4.80 -3.75 39.04
N CYS A 11 -5.15 -2.75 39.87
CA CYS A 11 -5.86 -2.95 41.13
C CYS A 11 -7.38 -3.15 40.95
N SER A 12 -7.95 -2.76 39.81
CA SER A 12 -9.38 -2.95 39.50
C SER A 12 -9.55 -4.22 38.67
N ARG A 13 -10.22 -5.23 39.23
CA ARG A 13 -10.30 -6.57 38.61
C ARG A 13 -11.72 -6.93 38.26
N VAL A 14 -11.95 -7.25 36.99
CA VAL A 14 -13.21 -7.77 36.46
C VAL A 14 -12.91 -9.02 35.63
N GLY A 15 -13.61 -10.13 35.91
CA GLY A 15 -13.47 -11.36 35.13
C GLY A 15 -14.29 -11.29 33.84
N HIS A 16 -13.69 -11.72 32.71
CA HIS A 16 -14.36 -11.83 31.42
C HIS A 16 -14.28 -13.28 30.90
N ILE A 17 -15.42 -13.83 30.45
CA ILE A 17 -15.46 -15.15 29.81
C ILE A 17 -15.19 -14.98 28.32
N PHE A 18 -13.97 -15.33 27.89
CA PHE A 18 -13.63 -15.37 26.46
C PHE A 18 -14.40 -16.48 25.75
N ARG A 19 -14.91 -16.18 24.56
CA ARG A 19 -15.68 -17.11 23.73
C ARG A 19 -15.01 -17.25 22.37
N GLY A 20 -15.05 -18.47 21.81
CA GLY A 20 -14.55 -18.72 20.46
C GLY A 20 -15.47 -18.16 19.35
N GLN A 21 -16.77 -17.97 19.65
CA GLN A 21 -17.75 -17.48 18.69
C GLN A 21 -18.79 -16.57 19.36
N ASN A 22 -19.40 -15.70 18.55
CA ASN A 22 -20.45 -14.80 19.01
C ASN A 22 -21.77 -15.57 19.18
N PRO A 23 -22.44 -15.47 20.34
CA PRO A 23 -23.68 -16.21 20.63
C PRO A 23 -24.93 -15.57 20.00
N TYR A 24 -24.80 -14.40 19.38
CA TYR A 24 -25.90 -13.62 18.81
C TYR A 24 -25.79 -13.56 17.29
N SER A 25 -26.94 -13.48 16.63
CA SER A 25 -27.02 -13.24 15.19
C SER A 25 -26.72 -11.79 14.86
N PHE A 26 -26.05 -11.58 13.73
CA PHE A 26 -25.87 -10.25 13.16
C PHE A 26 -27.04 -9.99 12.19
N PRO A 27 -27.73 -8.83 12.26
CA PRO A 27 -28.81 -8.50 11.32
C PRO A 27 -28.36 -8.48 9.86
N LYS A 28 -27.07 -8.20 9.63
CA LYS A 28 -26.35 -8.35 8.36
C LYS A 28 -25.27 -9.42 8.52
N ASP A 29 -24.54 -9.69 7.47
CA ASP A 29 -23.30 -10.46 7.57
C ASP A 29 -22.35 -9.86 8.63
N ARG A 30 -21.88 -10.71 9.56
CA ARG A 30 -20.97 -10.32 10.66
C ARG A 30 -19.69 -9.72 10.12
N GLN A 31 -19.06 -10.37 9.14
CA GLN A 31 -17.79 -9.95 8.58
C GLN A 31 -17.95 -8.59 7.92
N LYS A 32 -18.98 -8.40 7.09
CA LYS A 32 -19.26 -7.10 6.46
C LYS A 32 -19.50 -5.99 7.49
N THR A 33 -20.16 -6.30 8.60
CA THR A 33 -20.40 -5.30 9.66
C THR A 33 -19.09 -4.90 10.34
N VAL A 34 -18.23 -5.87 10.67
CA VAL A 34 -16.91 -5.61 11.27
C VAL A 34 -16.01 -4.83 10.31
N GLU A 35 -15.90 -5.27 9.06
CA GLU A 35 -15.11 -4.61 8.01
C GLU A 35 -15.57 -3.17 7.76
N ARG A 36 -16.88 -2.94 7.66
CA ARG A 36 -17.45 -1.60 7.54
C ARG A 36 -17.03 -0.71 8.72
N ASN A 37 -17.14 -1.22 9.94
CA ASN A 37 -16.81 -0.44 11.14
C ASN A 37 -15.30 -0.13 11.22
N LEU A 38 -14.44 -1.08 10.86
CA LEU A 38 -12.99 -0.87 10.80
C LEU A 38 -12.62 0.18 9.76
N ALA A 39 -13.16 0.09 8.54
CA ALA A 39 -12.92 1.08 7.50
C ALA A 39 -13.39 2.49 7.90
N ARG A 40 -14.54 2.60 8.57
CA ARG A 40 -15.02 3.89 9.11
C ARG A 40 -14.05 4.50 10.12
N VAL A 41 -13.45 3.69 10.98
CA VAL A 41 -12.41 4.16 11.91
C VAL A 41 -11.16 4.57 11.14
N ALA A 42 -10.71 3.75 10.18
CA ALA A 42 -9.53 4.02 9.37
C ALA A 42 -9.63 5.37 8.64
N GLU A 43 -10.76 5.61 7.95
CA GLU A 43 -11.01 6.85 7.21
C GLU A 43 -11.05 8.10 8.08
N VAL A 44 -11.50 7.99 9.33
CA VAL A 44 -11.63 9.15 10.22
C VAL A 44 -10.35 9.41 11.00
N TRP A 45 -9.58 8.39 11.37
CA TRP A 45 -8.56 8.51 12.41
C TRP A 45 -7.13 8.17 11.97
N LEU A 46 -6.92 7.40 10.90
CA LEU A 46 -5.58 6.92 10.53
C LEU A 46 -4.82 7.82 9.55
N ASP A 47 -5.45 8.90 9.05
CA ASP A 47 -4.83 9.84 8.11
C ASP A 47 -4.14 9.11 6.93
N GLU A 48 -2.88 9.43 6.61
CA GLU A 48 -2.09 8.76 5.57
C GLU A 48 -1.79 7.28 5.86
N TYR A 49 -1.92 6.83 7.11
CA TYR A 49 -1.62 5.45 7.52
C TYR A 49 -2.76 4.48 7.21
N LYS A 50 -3.93 4.97 6.76
CA LYS A 50 -5.05 4.10 6.33
C LYS A 50 -4.67 3.18 5.17
N ASP A 51 -3.68 3.57 4.36
CA ASP A 51 -3.17 2.74 3.27
C ASP A 51 -2.47 1.47 3.80
N LEU A 52 -1.91 1.48 5.02
CA LEU A 52 -1.41 0.26 5.67
C LEU A 52 -2.58 -0.68 5.99
N PHE A 53 -3.66 -0.13 6.56
CA PHE A 53 -4.88 -0.89 6.86
C PHE A 53 -5.44 -1.54 5.60
N TYR A 54 -5.68 -0.77 4.53
CA TYR A 54 -6.18 -1.31 3.27
C TYR A 54 -5.19 -2.29 2.63
N GLY A 55 -3.90 -1.96 2.67
CA GLY A 55 -2.79 -2.77 2.16
C GLY A 55 -2.61 -4.13 2.83
N HIS A 56 -3.10 -4.27 4.07
CA HIS A 56 -2.97 -5.47 4.89
C HIS A 56 -4.19 -6.41 4.76
N GLY A 57 -4.72 -6.54 3.54
CA GLY A 57 -5.79 -7.49 3.21
C GLY A 57 -7.20 -6.92 3.17
N TYR A 58 -7.34 -5.59 3.17
CA TYR A 58 -8.63 -4.90 3.09
C TYR A 58 -8.81 -4.08 1.81
N HIS A 59 -8.03 -4.35 0.76
CA HIS A 59 -8.12 -3.65 -0.54
C HIS A 59 -9.53 -3.68 -1.15
N HIS A 60 -10.31 -4.73 -0.89
CA HIS A 60 -11.69 -4.86 -1.37
C HIS A 60 -12.64 -3.85 -0.75
N LEU A 61 -12.30 -3.27 0.41
CA LEU A 61 -13.13 -2.26 1.07
C LEU A 61 -13.09 -0.90 0.37
N LEU A 62 -12.14 -0.67 -0.54
CA LEU A 62 -12.09 0.54 -1.36
C LEU A 62 -13.13 0.53 -2.49
N ASP A 63 -13.62 -0.65 -2.85
CA ASP A 63 -14.72 -0.79 -3.79
C ASP A 63 -16.05 -0.55 -3.07
N LYS A 64 -16.64 0.63 -3.34
CA LYS A 64 -17.92 1.05 -2.78
C LYS A 64 -19.08 0.12 -3.16
N SER A 65 -18.95 -0.64 -4.25
CA SER A 65 -19.95 -1.65 -4.65
C SER A 65 -19.90 -2.90 -3.75
N VAL A 66 -18.73 -3.20 -3.18
CA VAL A 66 -18.53 -4.31 -2.24
C VAL A 66 -19.00 -3.92 -0.85
N ILE A 67 -18.58 -2.74 -0.37
CA ILE A 67 -18.97 -2.21 0.93
C ILE A 67 -19.19 -0.70 0.88
N ASP A 68 -20.42 -0.29 1.13
CA ASP A 68 -20.66 1.09 1.51
C ASP A 68 -20.19 1.28 2.96
N ILE A 69 -19.39 2.30 3.25
CA ILE A 69 -19.01 2.67 4.62
C ILE A 69 -19.91 3.76 5.21
N GLY A 70 -20.79 4.34 4.38
CA GLY A 70 -21.72 5.41 4.73
C GLY A 70 -21.05 6.77 4.91
N ASN A 71 -21.87 7.76 5.27
CA ASN A 71 -21.40 9.11 5.53
C ASN A 71 -20.53 9.16 6.82
N LEU A 72 -19.45 9.94 6.76
CA LEU A 72 -18.50 10.19 7.84
C LEU A 72 -18.36 11.68 8.21
N THR A 73 -19.12 12.57 7.56
CA THR A 73 -19.05 14.03 7.75
C THR A 73 -19.10 14.41 9.23
N GLU A 74 -20.08 13.92 9.99
CA GLU A 74 -20.23 14.25 11.41
C GLU A 74 -18.99 13.85 12.24
N GLN A 75 -18.39 12.70 11.95
CA GLN A 75 -17.20 12.23 12.67
C GLN A 75 -15.95 13.05 12.31
N ILE A 76 -15.82 13.43 11.05
CA ILE A 76 -14.74 14.29 10.56
C ILE A 76 -14.86 15.70 11.15
N GLU A 77 -16.06 16.28 11.13
CA GLU A 77 -16.35 17.59 11.70
C GLU A 77 -16.13 17.60 13.21
N LEU A 78 -16.52 16.53 13.93
CA LEU A 78 -16.24 16.39 15.35
C LEU A 78 -14.73 16.41 15.64
N ARG A 79 -13.95 15.64 14.87
CA ARG A 79 -12.49 15.59 14.98
C ARG A 79 -11.86 16.97 14.78
N GLN A 80 -12.35 17.73 13.78
CA GLN A 80 -11.91 19.10 13.50
C GLN A 80 -12.30 20.07 14.64
N LYS A 81 -13.56 20.02 15.09
CA LYS A 81 -14.09 20.87 16.16
C LYS A 81 -13.31 20.69 17.47
N LEU A 82 -12.95 19.46 17.81
CA LEU A 82 -12.15 19.12 18.99
C LEU A 82 -10.65 19.40 18.81
N LYS A 83 -10.21 19.86 17.62
CA LYS A 83 -8.81 20.13 17.29
C LYS A 83 -7.90 18.93 17.62
N CYS A 84 -8.38 17.73 17.31
CA CYS A 84 -7.63 16.51 17.58
C CYS A 84 -6.30 16.50 16.81
N LYS A 85 -5.27 15.90 17.41
CA LYS A 85 -3.98 15.64 16.76
C LYS A 85 -4.13 14.63 15.62
N ASN A 86 -3.16 14.63 14.70
CA ASN A 86 -3.09 13.64 13.61
C ASN A 86 -2.56 12.28 14.12
N PHE A 87 -2.68 11.25 13.29
CA PHE A 87 -2.27 9.90 13.64
C PHE A 87 -0.75 9.77 13.77
N LYS A 88 0.01 10.54 12.97
CA LYS A 88 1.46 10.66 13.14
C LYS A 88 1.84 11.05 14.57
N TRP A 89 1.20 12.09 15.12
CA TRP A 89 1.41 12.49 16.52
C TRP A 89 1.06 11.35 17.49
N TYR A 90 -0.01 10.59 17.22
CA TYR A 90 -0.39 9.45 18.06
C TYR A 90 0.70 8.37 18.08
N LEU A 91 1.26 8.01 16.92
CA LEU A 91 2.37 7.07 16.83
C LEU A 91 3.59 7.62 17.58
N GLU A 92 3.98 8.87 17.35
CA GLU A 92 5.17 9.45 17.97
C GLU A 92 5.06 9.65 19.50
N ASN A 93 3.85 9.83 20.05
CA ASN A 93 3.67 10.26 21.44
C ASN A 93 2.89 9.26 22.31
N VAL A 94 2.09 8.37 21.72
CA VAL A 94 1.23 7.43 22.46
C VAL A 94 1.62 5.99 22.21
N TYR A 95 2.02 5.64 20.99
CA TYR A 95 2.43 4.26 20.65
C TYR A 95 3.72 4.20 19.80
N PRO A 96 4.85 4.74 20.31
CA PRO A 96 6.10 4.89 19.54
C PRO A 96 6.80 3.58 19.20
N GLU A 97 6.49 2.50 19.91
CA GLU A 97 7.01 1.16 19.63
C GLU A 97 6.34 0.49 18.41
N LEU A 98 5.22 1.04 17.92
CA LEU A 98 4.57 0.55 16.71
C LEU A 98 5.26 1.12 15.47
N ASP A 99 6.02 0.27 14.78
CA ASP A 99 6.55 0.61 13.46
C ASP A 99 5.44 0.58 12.40
N ALA A 100 5.25 1.71 11.73
CA ALA A 100 4.17 1.92 10.77
C ALA A 100 4.71 2.66 9.52
N PRO A 101 5.57 2.03 8.71
CA PRO A 101 6.16 2.68 7.56
C PRO A 101 5.08 2.99 6.52
N LEU A 102 5.12 4.17 5.88
CA LEU A 102 4.09 4.59 4.90
C LEU A 102 4.17 3.82 3.57
N VAL A 103 5.29 3.15 3.30
CA VAL A 103 5.54 2.38 2.08
C VAL A 103 6.22 1.07 2.44
N LYS A 104 6.08 0.05 1.59
CA LYS A 104 6.74 -1.25 1.77
C LYS A 104 8.21 -1.20 1.40
N ALA A 105 8.56 -0.42 0.38
CA ALA A 105 9.93 -0.23 -0.07
C ALA A 105 10.10 1.15 -0.73
N GLU A 106 11.31 1.68 -0.71
CA GLU A 106 11.63 2.97 -1.31
C GLU A 106 13.12 3.13 -1.67
N GLY A 107 13.40 4.19 -2.42
CA GLY A 107 14.75 4.56 -2.86
C GLY A 107 15.01 4.20 -4.32
N LEU A 108 16.25 3.79 -4.61
CA LEU A 108 16.66 3.38 -5.95
C LEU A 108 16.04 2.03 -6.30
N VAL A 109 15.72 1.83 -7.58
CA VAL A 109 15.22 0.55 -8.09
C VAL A 109 16.23 -0.01 -9.07
N PHE A 110 16.98 -0.99 -8.63
CA PHE A 110 18.02 -1.65 -9.41
C PHE A 110 17.45 -2.83 -10.19
N ASN A 111 17.82 -2.95 -11.47
CA ASN A 111 17.54 -4.12 -12.30
C ASN A 111 18.76 -5.05 -12.35
N GLN A 112 18.58 -6.33 -12.02
CA GLN A 112 19.70 -7.28 -11.94
C GLN A 112 20.32 -7.61 -13.30
N GLY A 113 19.52 -7.67 -14.36
CA GLY A 113 19.96 -7.98 -15.73
C GLY A 113 20.77 -6.84 -16.36
N LEU A 114 20.21 -5.63 -16.34
CA LEU A 114 20.88 -4.43 -16.89
C LEU A 114 22.00 -3.89 -16.00
N ARG A 115 21.98 -4.21 -14.69
CA ARG A 115 22.87 -3.63 -13.69
C ARG A 115 22.83 -2.09 -13.64
N LYS A 116 21.65 -1.53 -13.88
CA LYS A 116 21.35 -0.09 -13.84
C LYS A 116 20.14 0.17 -12.94
N CYS A 117 19.97 1.42 -12.55
CA CYS A 117 18.78 1.86 -11.82
C CYS A 117 17.75 2.47 -12.76
N LEU A 118 16.47 2.24 -12.42
CA LEU A 118 15.36 2.90 -13.08
C LEU A 118 15.44 4.41 -12.83
N THR A 119 15.22 5.19 -13.88
CA THR A 119 15.13 6.66 -13.81
C THR A 119 13.90 7.14 -14.57
N MET A 120 13.43 8.32 -14.22
CA MET A 120 12.35 9.00 -14.93
C MET A 120 12.82 10.40 -15.34
N PHE A 121 12.63 10.73 -16.61
CA PHE A 121 12.89 12.06 -17.13
C PHE A 121 11.74 12.49 -18.03
N LYS A 122 11.08 13.60 -17.69
CA LYS A 122 9.91 14.13 -18.43
C LYS A 122 8.87 13.04 -18.74
N ASP A 123 8.44 12.32 -17.71
CA ASP A 123 7.46 11.22 -17.79
C ASP A 123 7.85 10.10 -18.78
N THR A 124 9.15 9.91 -19.00
CA THR A 124 9.68 8.77 -19.73
C THR A 124 10.58 7.98 -18.78
N LEU A 125 10.31 6.68 -18.63
CA LEU A 125 11.17 5.78 -17.88
C LEU A 125 12.35 5.35 -18.75
N SER A 126 13.53 5.33 -18.16
CA SER A 126 14.76 4.82 -18.77
C SER A 126 15.67 4.25 -17.68
N PHE A 127 16.90 3.87 -18.05
CA PHE A 127 17.90 3.37 -17.10
C PHE A 127 19.15 4.22 -17.14
N ASP A 128 19.73 4.46 -15.97
CA ASP A 128 21.00 5.17 -15.83
C ASP A 128 21.79 4.57 -14.65
N MET A 129 23.03 5.02 -14.48
CA MET A 129 23.82 4.73 -13.30
C MET A 129 23.05 5.15 -12.05
N CYS A 130 23.16 4.34 -11.00
CA CYS A 130 22.42 4.54 -9.76
C CYS A 130 22.86 5.83 -9.03
N ASP A 131 21.96 6.80 -8.93
CA ASP A 131 22.16 8.10 -8.27
C ASP A 131 20.97 8.43 -7.36
N LEU A 132 21.22 8.36 -6.04
CA LEU A 132 20.22 8.60 -4.98
C LEU A 132 19.54 9.96 -5.10
N ASN A 133 20.16 10.96 -5.71
CA ASN A 133 19.63 12.32 -5.76
C ASN A 133 18.56 12.50 -6.87
N LYS A 134 18.50 11.59 -7.84
CA LYS A 134 17.64 11.73 -9.03
C LYS A 134 16.61 10.62 -9.17
N GLN A 135 16.94 9.44 -8.65
CA GLN A 135 16.17 8.22 -8.85
C GLN A 135 15.60 7.76 -7.51
N HIS A 136 14.37 8.18 -7.23
CA HIS A 136 13.68 7.78 -6.02
C HIS A 136 12.27 7.32 -6.36
N PHE A 137 11.99 6.05 -6.09
CA PHE A 137 10.69 5.42 -6.28
C PHE A 137 10.20 4.83 -4.96
N SER A 138 8.91 4.55 -4.89
CA SER A 138 8.29 3.86 -3.76
C SER A 138 7.40 2.72 -4.24
N TYR A 139 7.34 1.68 -3.42
CA TYR A 139 6.36 0.61 -3.50
C TYR A 139 5.45 0.67 -2.27
N THR A 140 4.18 0.99 -2.47
CA THR A 140 3.25 1.32 -1.38
C THR A 140 2.55 0.08 -0.81
N TRP A 141 1.88 0.24 0.34
CA TRP A 141 0.97 -0.77 0.90
C TRP A 141 -0.22 -1.09 -0.01
N MET A 142 -0.64 -0.09 -0.79
CA MET A 142 -1.63 -0.22 -1.86
C MET A 142 -1.10 -0.94 -3.10
N ARG A 143 0.15 -1.44 -3.06
CA ARG A 143 0.82 -2.18 -4.14
C ARG A 143 1.07 -1.37 -5.40
N HIS A 144 1.19 -0.06 -5.26
CA HIS A 144 1.57 0.81 -6.36
C HIS A 144 3.08 0.95 -6.45
N PHE A 145 3.62 0.81 -7.66
CA PHE A 145 4.99 1.17 -7.97
C PHE A 145 5.01 2.57 -8.58
N ARG A 146 5.60 3.56 -7.89
CA ARG A 146 5.41 4.99 -8.23
C ARG A 146 6.63 5.87 -7.97
N GLN A 147 6.65 7.02 -8.61
CA GLN A 147 7.51 8.16 -8.27
C GLN A 147 6.64 9.40 -8.12
N GLY A 148 6.66 10.03 -6.93
CA GLY A 148 5.70 11.07 -6.59
C GLY A 148 4.26 10.56 -6.73
N ASP A 149 3.41 11.29 -7.45
CA ASP A 149 2.00 10.93 -7.67
C ASP A 149 1.77 10.10 -8.96
N LEU A 150 2.84 9.76 -9.69
CA LEU A 150 2.77 8.97 -10.91
C LEU A 150 3.06 7.49 -10.65
N CYS A 151 2.08 6.66 -10.97
CA CYS A 151 2.13 5.22 -10.89
C CYS A 151 2.52 4.61 -12.24
N ILE A 152 3.37 3.60 -12.19
CA ILE A 152 3.70 2.74 -13.33
C ILE A 152 2.57 1.72 -13.44
N ALA A 153 1.66 1.90 -14.39
CA ALA A 153 0.49 1.06 -14.58
C ALA A 153 0.75 -0.02 -15.63
N PRO A 154 0.49 -1.31 -15.34
CA PRO A 154 0.60 -2.36 -16.35
C PRO A 154 -0.45 -2.19 -17.44
N GLN A 155 -0.03 -2.30 -18.71
CA GLN A 155 -0.91 -2.27 -19.90
C GLN A 155 -0.72 -3.58 -20.70
N PRO A 156 -1.26 -4.70 -20.21
CA PRO A 156 -1.00 -6.03 -20.77
C PRO A 156 -1.49 -6.18 -22.21
N ASN A 157 -2.58 -5.50 -22.59
CA ASN A 157 -3.16 -5.59 -23.95
C ASN A 157 -2.19 -5.15 -25.05
N ILE A 158 -1.24 -4.28 -24.70
CA ILE A 158 -0.22 -3.76 -25.62
C ILE A 158 1.20 -4.14 -25.18
N ASN A 159 1.34 -5.11 -24.25
CA ASN A 159 2.61 -5.54 -23.66
C ASN A 159 3.50 -4.38 -23.17
N SER A 160 2.88 -3.33 -22.64
CA SER A 160 3.56 -2.09 -22.24
C SER A 160 3.11 -1.64 -20.86
N PHE A 161 3.52 -0.44 -20.47
CA PHE A 161 3.10 0.23 -19.25
C PHE A 161 2.65 1.66 -19.59
N ALA A 162 1.96 2.30 -18.66
CA ALA A 162 1.62 3.71 -18.75
C ALA A 162 2.00 4.41 -17.45
N LEU A 163 2.46 5.65 -17.53
CA LEU A 163 2.56 6.52 -16.36
C LEU A 163 1.22 7.24 -16.20
N VAL A 164 0.57 7.03 -15.07
CA VAL A 164 -0.75 7.60 -14.76
C VAL A 164 -0.77 8.12 -13.33
N SER A 165 -1.67 9.05 -13.02
CA SER A 165 -1.90 9.46 -11.64
C SER A 165 -2.34 8.27 -10.79
N CYS A 166 -1.71 8.11 -9.63
CA CYS A 166 -2.03 7.03 -8.71
C CYS A 166 -3.46 7.13 -8.17
N ASP A 167 -4.16 6.00 -8.12
CA ASP A 167 -5.52 5.90 -7.58
C ASP A 167 -5.67 4.59 -6.82
N ASN A 168 -5.81 4.67 -5.49
CA ASN A 168 -5.90 3.52 -4.60
C ASN A 168 -7.13 2.64 -4.87
N THR A 169 -8.17 3.21 -5.50
CA THR A 169 -9.41 2.49 -5.84
C THR A 169 -9.27 1.63 -7.10
N LYS A 170 -8.23 1.84 -7.91
CA LYS A 170 -8.03 1.17 -9.19
C LYS A 170 -7.17 -0.09 -9.06
N PRO A 171 -7.76 -1.30 -9.10
CA PRO A 171 -7.00 -2.55 -9.00
C PRO A 171 -5.99 -2.74 -10.14
N GLU A 172 -6.25 -2.20 -11.32
CA GLU A 172 -5.39 -2.31 -12.50
C GLU A 172 -4.02 -1.64 -12.35
N LEU A 173 -3.82 -0.80 -11.33
CA LEU A 173 -2.54 -0.13 -11.05
C LEU A 173 -1.61 -0.95 -10.14
N ARG A 174 -2.07 -2.11 -9.65
CA ARG A 174 -1.40 -2.88 -8.59
C ARG A 174 -0.41 -3.89 -9.12
N TRP A 175 0.69 -4.01 -8.38
CA TRP A 175 1.76 -4.98 -8.62
C TRP A 175 2.00 -5.87 -7.40
N PHE A 176 2.26 -7.15 -7.64
CA PHE A 176 2.92 -7.99 -6.65
C PHE A 176 4.43 -7.86 -6.79
N HIS A 177 5.10 -7.59 -5.67
CA HIS A 177 6.55 -7.55 -5.59
C HIS A 177 7.03 -8.09 -4.24
N ARG A 178 8.11 -8.86 -4.28
CA ARG A 178 8.87 -9.35 -3.12
C ARG A 178 10.32 -8.88 -3.25
N SER A 179 11.07 -8.90 -2.14
CA SER A 179 12.44 -8.40 -2.13
C SER A 179 13.31 -9.13 -3.18
N ALA A 180 14.00 -8.35 -4.02
CA ALA A 180 14.87 -8.84 -5.09
C ALA A 180 14.18 -9.78 -6.10
N ASP A 181 12.88 -9.59 -6.33
CA ASP A 181 12.03 -10.44 -7.17
C ASP A 181 11.34 -9.65 -8.29
N HIS A 182 10.43 -10.30 -8.99
CA HIS A 182 9.65 -9.75 -10.08
C HIS A 182 8.66 -8.67 -9.60
N PHE A 183 8.29 -7.78 -10.51
CA PHE A 183 7.05 -7.01 -10.42
C PHE A 183 6.02 -7.69 -11.32
N ILE A 184 5.00 -8.32 -10.72
CA ILE A 184 3.96 -9.08 -11.41
C ILE A 184 2.67 -8.27 -11.41
N ALA A 185 2.06 -8.05 -12.57
CA ALA A 185 0.80 -7.33 -12.67
C ALA A 185 -0.34 -8.14 -12.02
N GLU A 186 -1.04 -7.56 -11.02
CA GLU A 186 -2.00 -8.29 -10.19
C GLU A 186 -3.30 -8.66 -10.94
N PHE A 187 -3.79 -7.76 -11.79
CA PHE A 187 -5.10 -7.88 -12.46
C PHE A 187 -4.97 -8.23 -13.95
N VAL A 188 -4.15 -9.23 -14.26
CA VAL A 188 -3.96 -9.74 -15.64
C VAL A 188 -4.20 -11.25 -15.67
N SER A 189 -4.89 -11.74 -16.70
CA SER A 189 -5.26 -13.17 -16.84
C SER A 189 -4.07 -14.10 -16.98
N HIS A 190 -2.94 -13.60 -17.48
CA HIS A 190 -1.66 -14.28 -17.53
C HIS A 190 -0.66 -13.49 -16.68
N GLN A 191 0.21 -14.18 -15.95
CA GLN A 191 1.23 -13.53 -15.14
C GLN A 191 2.22 -12.79 -16.05
N SER A 192 2.03 -11.47 -16.14
CA SER A 192 2.92 -10.55 -16.85
C SER A 192 3.84 -9.85 -15.86
N CYS A 193 5.13 -9.86 -16.16
CA CYS A 193 6.18 -9.26 -15.36
C CYS A 193 6.74 -8.01 -16.04
N LEU A 194 7.16 -7.05 -15.22
CA LEU A 194 7.94 -5.91 -15.69
C LEU A 194 9.35 -6.38 -16.08
N GLU A 195 9.76 -6.10 -17.30
CA GLU A 195 11.07 -6.51 -17.84
C GLU A 195 11.82 -5.30 -18.39
N ALA A 196 13.12 -5.26 -18.11
CA ALA A 196 14.05 -4.35 -18.75
C ALA A 196 14.60 -4.97 -20.04
N GLU A 197 14.34 -4.36 -21.19
CA GLU A 197 14.82 -4.85 -22.48
C GLU A 197 16.33 -4.57 -22.63
N SER A 198 17.10 -5.61 -22.95
CA SER A 198 18.56 -5.53 -23.05
C SER A 198 19.08 -4.73 -24.25
N ARG A 199 18.26 -4.52 -25.29
CA ARG A 199 18.71 -3.96 -26.58
C ARG A 199 18.63 -2.44 -26.65
N ASP A 200 17.61 -1.86 -26.05
CA ASP A 200 17.31 -0.43 -26.13
C ASP A 200 17.12 0.23 -24.76
N ASP A 201 17.41 -0.50 -23.67
CA ASP A 201 17.18 -0.04 -22.31
C ASP A 201 15.72 0.45 -22.11
N SER A 202 14.76 -0.19 -22.79
CA SER A 202 13.34 0.11 -22.62
C SER A 202 12.70 -0.80 -21.56
N LEU A 203 11.49 -0.41 -21.13
CA LEU A 203 10.67 -1.21 -20.24
C LEU A 203 9.52 -1.82 -21.02
N ARG A 204 9.19 -3.07 -20.73
CA ARG A 204 8.04 -3.76 -21.32
C ARG A 204 7.36 -4.69 -20.32
N LEU A 205 6.18 -5.16 -20.69
CA LEU A 205 5.57 -6.32 -20.05
C LEU A 205 5.83 -7.58 -20.87
N SER A 206 6.22 -8.65 -20.20
CA SER A 206 6.47 -9.96 -20.81
C SER A 206 5.98 -11.09 -19.88
N PRO A 207 5.80 -12.32 -20.37
CA PRO A 207 5.53 -13.46 -19.50
C PRO A 207 6.61 -13.62 -18.44
N CYS A 208 6.19 -13.90 -17.20
CA CYS A 208 7.11 -14.07 -16.09
C CYS A 208 8.02 -15.29 -16.27
N ASP A 209 9.34 -15.11 -16.17
CA ASP A 209 10.36 -16.15 -16.20
C ASP A 209 11.30 -16.04 -14.99
N SER A 210 11.21 -17.01 -14.09
CA SER A 210 12.03 -17.09 -12.87
C SER A 210 13.55 -17.02 -13.07
N ASN A 211 14.04 -17.42 -14.24
CA ASN A 211 15.47 -17.40 -14.58
C ASN A 211 15.92 -16.09 -15.24
N ASN A 212 14.97 -15.24 -15.67
CA ASN A 212 15.28 -14.02 -16.37
C ASN A 212 15.71 -12.91 -15.39
N SER A 213 17.01 -12.63 -15.33
CA SER A 213 17.57 -11.56 -14.48
C SER A 213 17.06 -10.17 -14.85
N PHE A 214 16.62 -9.95 -16.09
CA PHE A 214 16.07 -8.67 -16.54
C PHE A 214 14.67 -8.39 -15.97
N GLN A 215 14.02 -9.39 -15.39
CA GLN A 215 12.74 -9.24 -14.69
C GLN A 215 12.90 -9.13 -13.16
N LYS A 216 14.13 -9.13 -12.63
CA LYS A 216 14.40 -9.06 -11.19
C LYS A 216 14.76 -7.64 -10.76
N TRP A 217 13.99 -7.13 -9.80
CA TRP A 217 14.04 -5.74 -9.36
C TRP A 217 14.35 -5.68 -7.87
N GLN A 218 15.12 -4.68 -7.46
CA GLN A 218 15.52 -4.52 -6.07
C GLN A 218 15.47 -3.06 -5.65
N PHE A 219 14.70 -2.76 -4.59
CA PHE A 219 14.79 -1.48 -3.90
C PHE A 219 16.03 -1.42 -3.01
N THR A 220 16.58 -0.23 -2.83
CA THR A 220 17.65 -0.01 -1.83
C THR A 220 17.16 -0.17 -0.40
N HIS A 221 15.89 0.13 -0.12
CA HIS A 221 15.33 0.03 1.22
C HIS A 221 13.98 -0.69 1.20
N TYR A 222 13.83 -1.72 2.04
CA TYR A 222 12.59 -2.43 2.29
C TYR A 222 12.23 -2.24 3.77
N ASN A 223 11.06 -1.65 4.03
CA ASN A 223 10.59 -1.36 5.39
C ASN A 223 10.04 -2.62 6.10
N VAL A 224 9.66 -3.65 5.34
CA VAL A 224 9.25 -4.95 5.89
C VAL A 224 9.90 -6.05 5.07
N GLN A 225 10.80 -6.82 5.69
CA GLN A 225 11.27 -8.09 5.15
C GLN A 225 10.18 -9.13 5.41
N VAL A 226 9.55 -9.61 4.34
CA VAL A 226 8.71 -10.83 4.37
C VAL A 226 9.55 -11.99 3.89
#